data_AF-A0A966DED8-F1
#
_entry.id   AF-A0A966DED8-F1
#
_cell.length_a   1.000
_cell.length_b   1.000
_cell.length_c   1.000
_cell.angle_alpha   90.00
_cell.angle_beta   90.00
_cell.angle_gamma   90.00
#
_symmetry.space_group_name_H-M   'P 1'
#
loop_
_entity.id
_entity.type
_entity.pdbx_description
1 polymer ?
#
loop_
_entity_poly.entity_id
_entity_poly.type
_entity_poly.pdbx_seq_one_letter_code
_entity_poly.pdbx_strand_id
1 'polypeptide(L)' 'MTCENCKNRVEESINKIPGAAAKVHLKKQEAEVSLSGEVDNQVIIDAVEKAGYRVKSIQ' A
#
# COMPACT_ATOMS: atom_id res chain seq x y z
N MET A 1 -0.01 -4.09 10.79
CA MET A 1 -1.37 -3.50 10.78
C MET A 1 -2.27 -4.37 11.65
N THR A 2 -3.03 -3.78 12.58
CA THR A 2 -3.79 -4.53 13.61
C THR A 2 -5.29 -4.22 13.64
N CYS A 3 -5.79 -3.32 12.79
CA CYS A 3 -7.19 -2.89 12.78
C CYS A 3 -7.74 -2.59 11.38
N GLU A 4 -9.05 -2.66 11.17
CA GLU A 4 -9.69 -2.32 9.88
C GLU A 4 -9.40 -0.88 9.44
N ASN A 5 -9.43 0.08 10.36
CA ASN A 5 -9.07 1.48 10.05
C ASN A 5 -7.59 1.61 9.64
N CYS A 6 -6.72 0.79 10.23
CA CYS A 6 -5.29 0.75 9.96
C CYS A 6 -5.02 0.26 8.53
N LYS A 7 -5.77 -0.75 8.10
CA LYS A 7 -5.79 -1.26 6.73
C LYS A 7 -6.25 -0.19 5.75
N ASN A 8 -7.42 0.40 6.01
CA ASN A 8 -8.03 1.38 5.10
C ASN A 8 -7.10 2.57 4.86
N ARG A 9 -6.43 3.05 5.91
CA ARG A 9 -5.44 4.13 5.78
C ARG A 9 -4.32 3.82 4.79
N VAL A 10 -3.82 2.59 4.78
CA VAL A 10 -2.75 2.17 3.84
C VAL A 10 -3.31 2.03 2.43
N GLU A 11 -4.46 1.37 2.30
CA GLU A 11 -5.15 1.17 1.03
C GLU A 11 -5.46 2.51 0.35
N GLU A 12 -6.02 3.46 1.09
CA GLU A 12 -6.29 4.82 0.61
C GLU A 12 -5.01 5.60 0.29
N SER A 13 -3.91 5.38 1.02
CA SER A 13 -2.63 6.06 0.74
C SER A 13 -2.08 5.65 -0.62
N ILE A 14 -2.13 4.34 -0.93
CA ILE A 14 -1.64 3.81 -2.19
C ILE A 14 -2.60 4.17 -3.34
N ASN A 15 -3.92 4.09 -3.13
CA ASN A 15 -4.93 4.42 -4.13
C ASN A 15 -4.94 5.89 -4.58
N LYS A 16 -4.26 6.78 -3.85
CA LYS A 16 -4.06 8.18 -4.27
C LYS A 16 -2.97 8.34 -5.32
N ILE A 17 -2.15 7.32 -5.54
CA ILE A 17 -1.10 7.34 -6.55
C ILE A 17 -1.75 7.11 -7.92
N PRO A 18 -1.60 8.04 -8.89
CA PRO A 18 -2.14 7.86 -10.22
C PRO A 18 -1.64 6.56 -10.87
N GLY A 19 -2.57 5.71 -11.28
CA GLY A 19 -2.26 4.42 -11.90
C GLY A 19 -1.92 3.30 -10.92
N ALA A 20 -2.14 3.47 -9.62
CA ALA A 20 -2.06 2.39 -8.64
C ALA A 20 -3.43 2.08 -8.03
N ALA A 21 -3.73 0.80 -7.86
CA ALA A 21 -4.85 0.30 -7.08
C ALA A 21 -4.32 -0.71 -6.06
N ALA A 22 -4.76 -0.62 -4.81
CA ALA A 22 -4.31 -1.44 -3.72
C ALA A 22 -5.47 -2.15 -3.02
N LYS A 23 -5.17 -3.36 -2.56
CA LYS A 23 -6.04 -4.14 -1.68
C LYS A 23 -5.21 -4.69 -0.53
N VAL A 24 -5.59 -4.35 0.70
CA VAL A 24 -4.80 -4.72 1.88
C VAL A 24 -5.43 -5.93 2.59
N HIS A 25 -4.62 -6.94 2.87
CA HIS A 25 -5.01 -8.18 3.52
C HIS A 25 -4.50 -8.22 4.96
N LEU A 26 -5.33 -7.82 5.93
CA LEU A 26 -4.94 -7.79 7.35
C LEU A 26 -4.46 -9.14 7.90
N LYS A 27 -5.12 -10.24 7.51
CA LYS A 27 -4.75 -11.60 7.96
C LYS A 27 -3.34 -11.99 7.51
N LYS A 28 -2.92 -11.54 6.32
CA LYS A 28 -1.59 -11.82 5.75
C LYS A 28 -0.57 -10.71 6.04
N GLN A 29 -1.04 -9.54 6.47
CA GLN A 29 -0.24 -8.33 6.61
C GLN A 29 0.42 -7.89 5.29
N GLU A 30 -0.29 -8.11 4.18
CA GLU A 30 0.19 -7.84 2.81
C GLU A 30 -0.70 -6.79 2.14
N ALA A 31 -0.12 -6.02 1.22
CA ALA A 31 -0.84 -5.15 0.31
C ALA A 31 -0.61 -5.65 -1.12
N GLU A 32 -1.68 -6.03 -1.80
CA GLU A 32 -1.64 -6.36 -3.22
C GLU A 32 -1.85 -5.07 -4.00
N VAL A 33 -0.92 -4.74 -4.90
CA VAL A 33 -0.93 -3.49 -5.67
C VAL A 33 -0.95 -3.82 -7.15
N SER A 34 -2.00 -3.36 -7.83
CA SER A 34 -2.12 -3.39 -9.28
C SER A 34 -1.71 -2.05 -9.87
N LEU A 35 -0.81 -2.07 -10.85
CA LEU A 35 -0.31 -0.88 -11.53
C LEU A 35 -0.81 -0.86 -12.97
N SER A 36 -1.36 0.27 -13.41
CA SER A 36 -1.81 0.48 -14.79
C SER A 36 -0.77 1.23 -15.65
N GLY A 37 0.44 1.44 -15.13
CA GLY A 37 1.55 2.12 -15.80
C GLY A 37 2.86 1.93 -15.03
N GLU A 38 3.92 2.61 -15.46
CA GLU A 38 5.20 2.60 -14.77
C GLU A 38 5.14 3.48 -13.51
N VAL A 39 4.77 2.84 -12.39
CA VAL A 39 4.87 3.44 -11.06
C VAL A 39 6.08 2.82 -10.38
N ASP A 40 7.04 3.66 -9.96
CA ASP A 40 8.20 3.20 -9.21
C ASP A 40 7.76 2.62 -7.86
N ASN A 41 8.31 1.46 -7.51
CA ASN A 41 8.15 0.83 -6.21
C ASN A 41 8.43 1.78 -5.05
N GLN A 42 9.37 2.72 -5.21
CA GLN A 42 9.69 3.73 -4.20
C GLN A 42 8.48 4.63 -3.88
N VAL A 43 7.66 4.97 -4.88
CA VAL A 43 6.45 5.79 -4.68
C VAL A 43 5.42 5.03 -3.82
N ILE A 44 5.31 3.72 -4.02
CA ILE A 44 4.45 2.85 -3.19
C ILE A 44 5.00 2.77 -1.76
N ILE A 45 6.31 2.56 -1.60
CA ILE A 45 6.98 2.50 -0.29
C ILE A 45 6.72 3.79 0.48
N ASP A 46 6.96 4.95 -0.13
CA ASP A 46 6.76 6.25 0.50
C ASP A 46 5.32 6.47 0.95
N ALA A 47 4.33 6.00 0.17
CA ALA A 47 2.92 6.10 0.54
C ALA A 47 2.57 5.22 1.75
N VAL A 48 3.16 4.03 1.85
CA VAL A 48 2.99 3.13 2.99
C VAL A 48 3.68 3.71 4.23
N GLU A 49 4.86 4.30 4.09
CA GLU A 49 5.60 4.96 5.18
C GLU A 49 4.90 6.20 5.70
N LYS A 50 4.33 7.03 4.80
CA LYS A 50 3.46 8.17 5.17
C LYS A 50 2.20 7.73 5.92
N ALA A 51 1.71 6.51 5.66
CA ALA A 51 0.61 5.92 6.41
C ALA A 51 1.05 5.39 7.80
N GLY A 52 2.35 5.38 8.10
CA GLY A 52 2.93 4.97 9.37
C GLY A 52 3.40 3.51 9.42
N TYR A 53 3.66 2.88 8.28
CA TYR A 53 4.05 1.48 8.19
C TYR A 53 5.35 1.30 7.40
N ARG A 54 6.16 0.31 7.76
CA ARG A 54 7.37 -0.04 7.03
C ARG A 54 7.11 -1.18 6.06
N VAL A 55 7.54 -1.02 4.81
CA VAL A 55 7.55 -2.11 3.82
C VAL A 55 8.74 -3.03 4.11
N LYS A 56 8.49 -4.35 4.23
CA LYS A 56 9.55 -5.34 4.46
C LYS A 56 10.15 -5.87 3.16
N SER A 57 9.32 -6.05 2.15
CA SER A 57 9.67 -6.62 0.85
C SER A 57 8.60 -6.27 -0.18
N ILE A 58 9.00 -6.18 -1.44
CA ILE A 58 8.11 -6.14 -2.60
C ILE A 58 8.45 -7.37 -3.44
N GLN A 59 7.42 -8.06 -3.93
CA GLN A 59 7.53 -9.30 -4.70
C GLN A 59 6.70 -9.20 -5.97
#